data_AF-A0AAD0YJU5-F1
#
_entry.id   AF-A0AAD0YJU5-F1
#
_cell.length_a   1.000
_cell.length_b   1.000
_cell.length_c   1.000
_cell.angle_alpha   90.00
_cell.angle_beta   90.00
_cell.angle_gamma   90.00
#
_symmetry.space_group_name_H-M   'P 1'
#
loop_
_entity.id
_entity.type
_entity.pdbx_description
1 polymer ?
#
loop_
_entity_poly.entity_id
_entity_poly.type
_entity_poly.pdbx_seq_one_letter_code
_entity_poly.pdbx_strand_id
1 'polypeptide(L)'
;MNSLELNLNKRLFIVESSEIKLGKEGIIYKDKNSHVSDLIEGHFKLICKGSDLTEEIAKGLVEGELQTAHMFGQVVFKLYDYKGVDIKTFGWTNNALQSFISAIESNGWYWEENPFKKELDRCNEYTDMFTIAKRTRNYEESESRTFNPEKCIIFEIV
;
A
#
# COMPACT_ATOMS: atom_id res chain seq x y z
N MET A 1 -3.26 -12.38 7.40
CA MET A 1 -2.03 -11.55 7.34
C MET A 1 -2.11 -10.87 6.00
N ASN A 2 -2.06 -9.55 5.96
CA ASN A 2 -2.10 -8.84 4.69
C ASN A 2 -0.68 -8.69 4.20
N SER A 3 -0.43 -8.95 2.92
CA SER A 3 0.89 -8.81 2.33
C SER A 3 0.82 -8.45 0.86
N LEU A 4 1.75 -7.63 0.40
CA LEU A 4 1.83 -7.16 -0.97
C LEU A 4 3.30 -7.10 -1.41
N GLU A 5 3.58 -7.68 -2.57
CA GLU A 5 4.84 -7.48 -3.29
C GLU A 5 4.70 -6.34 -4.28
N LEU A 6 5.66 -5.41 -4.30
CA LEU A 6 5.72 -4.32 -5.27
C LEU A 6 7.06 -4.36 -6.01
N ASN A 7 7.03 -4.11 -7.32
CA ASN A 7 8.22 -3.92 -8.13
C ASN A 7 8.33 -2.45 -8.51
N LEU A 8 9.08 -1.68 -7.73
CA LEU A 8 9.35 -0.26 -7.95
C LEU A 8 10.84 -0.08 -8.28
N ASN A 9 11.49 0.96 -7.75
CA ASN A 9 12.96 1.08 -7.81
C ASN A 9 13.65 -0.08 -7.08
N LYS A 10 12.94 -0.73 -6.16
CA LYS A 10 13.33 -1.96 -5.46
C LYS A 10 12.18 -2.97 -5.53
N ARG A 11 12.49 -4.25 -5.36
CA ARG A 11 11.50 -5.28 -5.07
C ARG A 11 11.14 -5.17 -3.59
N LEU A 12 9.90 -4.83 -3.28
CA LEU A 12 9.43 -4.59 -1.93
C LEU A 12 8.46 -5.67 -1.48
N PHE A 13 8.51 -6.01 -0.20
CA PHE A 13 7.52 -6.84 0.45
C PHE A 13 6.95 -6.08 1.64
N ILE A 14 5.66 -5.72 1.56
CA ILE A 14 4.91 -5.04 2.61
C ILE A 14 4.08 -6.10 3.31
N VAL A 15 4.14 -6.15 4.64
CA VAL A 15 3.36 -7.09 5.43
C VAL A 15 2.76 -6.40 6.64
N GLU A 16 1.48 -6.67 6.89
CA GLU A 16 0.76 -6.21 8.08
C GLU A 16 0.52 -7.36 9.04
N SER A 17 1.13 -7.27 10.22
CA SER A 17 0.86 -8.17 11.33
C SER A 17 1.40 -7.61 12.64
N SER A 18 0.65 -7.82 13.73
CA SER A 18 1.03 -7.45 15.09
C SER A 18 2.14 -8.32 15.70
N GLU A 19 2.48 -9.44 15.04
CA GLU A 19 3.29 -10.53 15.62
C GLU A 19 4.36 -11.02 14.64
N ILE A 20 5.00 -10.09 13.90
CA ILE A 20 6.10 -10.45 12.98
C ILE A 20 7.40 -10.54 13.75
N LYS A 21 8.12 -11.66 13.60
CA LYS A 21 9.52 -11.79 13.98
C LYS A 21 10.38 -12.00 12.74
N LEU A 22 11.50 -11.30 12.68
CA LEU A 22 12.54 -11.53 11.69
C LEU A 22 13.45 -12.65 12.21
N GLY A 23 13.45 -13.78 11.54
CA GLY A 23 14.39 -14.86 11.79
C GLY A 23 15.79 -14.55 11.26
N LYS A 24 16.73 -15.47 11.50
CA LYS A 24 17.99 -15.48 10.77
C LYS A 24 17.69 -15.73 9.28
N GLU A 25 18.55 -15.22 8.40
CA GLU A 25 18.53 -15.47 6.94
C GLU A 25 17.39 -14.84 6.14
N GLY A 26 16.59 -13.96 6.73
CA GLY A 26 15.49 -13.29 6.02
C GLY A 26 14.17 -14.06 6.09
N ILE A 27 14.00 -14.95 7.06
CA ILE A 27 12.72 -15.64 7.27
C ILE A 27 11.76 -14.72 8.04
N ILE A 28 10.56 -14.51 7.51
CA ILE A 28 9.46 -13.83 8.21
C ILE A 28 8.51 -14.90 8.71
N TYR A 29 8.20 -14.90 10.01
CA TYR A 29 7.16 -15.77 10.54
C TYR A 29 6.21 -15.08 11.50
N LYS A 30 4.98 -15.60 11.51
CA LYS A 30 3.94 -15.21 12.46
C LYS A 30 3.91 -16.16 13.65
N ASP A 31 4.22 -15.61 14.83
CA ASP A 31 4.20 -16.34 16.11
C ASP A 31 2.84 -16.21 16.78
N LYS A 32 1.98 -17.23 16.62
CA LYS A 32 0.75 -17.34 17.39
C LYS A 32 0.95 -18.40 18.47
N ASN A 33 0.96 -17.99 19.74
CA ASN A 33 0.99 -18.90 20.89
C ASN A 33 2.05 -20.02 20.77
N SER A 34 3.29 -19.67 20.39
CA SER A 34 4.43 -20.60 20.31
C SER A 34 4.40 -21.59 19.14
N HIS A 35 3.48 -21.43 18.18
CA HIS A 35 3.50 -22.15 16.91
C HIS A 35 3.69 -21.19 15.73
N VAL A 36 4.69 -21.49 14.88
CA VAL A 36 4.89 -20.82 13.59
C VAL A 36 3.76 -21.23 12.67
N SER A 37 2.89 -20.28 12.34
CA SER A 37 1.67 -20.54 11.53
C SER A 37 1.84 -20.18 10.06
N ASP A 38 2.60 -19.11 9.78
CA ASP A 38 2.90 -18.64 8.44
C ASP A 38 4.42 -18.41 8.36
N LEU A 39 5.09 -19.13 7.45
CA LEU A 39 6.52 -19.01 7.18
C LEU A 39 6.68 -18.44 5.76
N ILE A 40 7.35 -17.29 5.64
CA ILE A 40 7.75 -16.73 4.36
C ILE A 40 9.28 -16.81 4.33
N GLU A 41 9.78 -17.73 3.52
CA GLU A 41 11.21 -17.89 3.26
C GLU A 41 11.64 -16.92 2.16
N GLY A 42 12.75 -16.22 2.38
CA GLY A 42 13.31 -15.28 1.43
C GLY A 42 14.51 -14.55 2.02
N HIS A 43 15.14 -13.69 1.23
CA HIS A 43 16.15 -12.76 1.72
C HIS A 43 15.53 -11.37 1.84
N PHE A 44 14.98 -11.08 3.02
CA PHE A 44 14.38 -9.78 3.29
C PHE A 44 15.34 -8.88 4.06
N LYS A 45 15.51 -7.65 3.56
CA LYS A 45 16.21 -6.57 4.27
C LYS A 45 15.18 -5.57 4.79
N LEU A 46 15.13 -5.37 6.10
CA LEU A 46 14.24 -4.40 6.72
C LEU A 46 14.56 -2.99 6.20
N ILE A 47 13.54 -2.28 5.71
CA ILE A 47 13.61 -0.86 5.35
C ILE A 47 13.12 -0.02 6.53
N CYS A 48 11.83 -0.12 6.86
CA CYS A 48 11.21 0.63 7.94
C CYS A 48 9.88 -0.02 8.37
N LYS A 49 9.30 0.48 9.47
CA LYS A 49 7.88 0.26 9.78
C LYS A 49 7.01 1.17 8.92
N GLY A 50 5.75 0.81 8.71
CA GLY A 50 4.78 1.65 8.00
C GLY A 50 4.55 2.98 8.70
N SER A 51 4.47 2.99 10.04
CA SER A 51 4.38 4.21 10.87
C SER A 51 5.57 5.16 10.71
N ASP A 52 6.73 4.62 10.33
CA ASP A 52 7.99 5.36 10.22
C ASP A 52 8.28 5.74 8.76
N LEU A 53 7.38 5.45 7.82
CA LEU A 53 7.56 5.73 6.39
C LEU A 53 7.46 7.25 6.15
N THR A 54 8.62 7.89 5.99
CA THR A 54 8.70 9.31 5.62
C THR A 54 8.83 9.51 4.12
N GLU A 55 8.67 10.76 3.68
CA GLU A 55 8.93 11.20 2.31
C GLU A 55 10.35 10.85 1.84
N GLU A 56 11.36 11.04 2.68
CA GLU A 56 12.76 10.72 2.37
C GLU A 56 12.98 9.22 2.18
N ILE A 57 12.32 8.39 2.97
CA ILE A 57 12.38 6.94 2.80
C ILE A 57 11.68 6.55 1.49
N ALA A 58 10.46 7.05 1.27
CA ALA A 58 9.67 6.77 0.08
C ALA A 58 10.41 7.15 -1.21
N LYS A 59 11.17 8.26 -1.23
CA LYS A 59 12.03 8.67 -2.35
C LYS A 59 13.02 7.60 -2.78
N GLY A 60 13.52 6.80 -1.84
CA GLY A 60 14.42 5.67 -2.15
C GLY A 60 13.70 4.44 -2.72
N LEU A 61 12.37 4.38 -2.60
CA LEU A 61 11.54 3.22 -2.97
C LEU A 61 10.90 3.37 -4.35
N VAL A 62 10.51 4.58 -4.74
CA VAL A 62 9.75 4.85 -5.97
C VAL A 62 10.63 5.27 -7.14
N GLU A 63 10.13 5.12 -8.36
CA GLU A 63 10.79 5.61 -9.58
C GLU A 63 10.67 7.14 -9.66
N GLY A 64 11.83 7.84 -9.66
CA GLY A 64 11.91 9.29 -9.82
C GLY A 64 12.72 9.71 -11.05
N GLU A 65 12.29 10.78 -11.71
CA GLU A 65 12.97 11.36 -12.87
C GLU A 65 13.19 12.86 -12.66
N LEU A 66 14.35 13.36 -13.08
CA LEU A 66 14.64 14.79 -13.09
C LEU A 66 13.91 15.46 -14.27
N GLN A 67 12.87 16.25 -14.00
CA GLN A 67 12.19 16.99 -15.06
C GLN A 67 12.92 18.28 -15.40
N THR A 68 13.49 18.32 -16.60
CA THR A 68 14.28 19.44 -17.12
C THR A 68 13.48 20.42 -17.98
N ALA A 69 12.32 20.01 -18.51
CA ALA A 69 11.57 20.78 -19.51
C ALA A 69 10.45 21.68 -18.92
N HIS A 70 9.67 21.19 -17.95
CA HIS A 70 8.47 21.91 -17.47
C HIS A 70 8.44 22.21 -15.96
N MET A 71 9.31 21.57 -15.16
CA MET A 71 9.36 21.75 -13.70
C MET A 71 10.74 22.21 -13.16
N PHE A 72 11.53 22.91 -13.98
CA PHE A 72 12.73 23.62 -13.54
C PHE A 72 13.74 22.78 -12.72
N GLY A 73 14.03 21.54 -13.14
CA GLY A 73 15.03 20.71 -12.47
C GLY A 73 14.55 20.08 -11.15
N GLN A 74 13.23 19.96 -10.96
CA GLN A 74 12.67 19.18 -9.85
C GLN A 74 12.63 17.68 -10.19
N VAL A 75 12.93 16.85 -9.19
CA VAL A 75 12.68 15.40 -9.27
C VAL A 75 11.20 15.17 -9.07
N VAL A 76 10.61 14.37 -9.96
CA VAL A 76 9.22 13.95 -9.86
C VAL A 76 9.10 12.44 -9.94
N PHE A 77 8.07 11.91 -9.27
CA PHE A 77 7.87 10.49 -9.03
C PHE A 77 6.67 9.99 -9.79
N LYS A 78 6.79 8.81 -10.38
CA LYS A 78 5.75 8.20 -11.20
C LYS A 78 4.50 7.89 -10.37
N LEU A 79 3.32 8.25 -10.85
CA LEU A 79 2.05 7.74 -10.34
C LEU A 79 1.70 6.43 -11.06
N TYR A 80 1.19 5.45 -10.33
CA TYR A 80 0.89 4.11 -10.85
C TYR A 80 -0.62 3.86 -11.04
N ASP A 81 -1.49 4.52 -10.27
CA ASP A 81 -2.94 4.57 -10.50
C ASP A 81 -3.39 6.01 -10.80
N TYR A 82 -4.19 6.19 -11.85
CA TYR A 82 -4.65 7.47 -12.42
C TYR A 82 -6.17 7.59 -12.40
N LYS A 83 -6.84 7.08 -11.36
CA LYS A 83 -8.28 7.28 -11.19
C LYS A 83 -8.57 8.75 -10.84
N GLY A 84 -8.68 9.62 -11.85
CA GLY A 84 -9.25 10.96 -11.69
C GLY A 84 -8.61 12.13 -12.47
N VAL A 85 -7.61 11.91 -13.34
CA VAL A 85 -7.01 13.01 -14.12
C VAL A 85 -7.11 12.72 -15.61
N ASP A 86 -7.72 13.66 -16.34
CA ASP A 86 -7.97 13.61 -17.79
C ASP A 86 -6.67 13.43 -18.59
N ILE A 87 -6.76 12.70 -19.72
CA ILE A 87 -5.72 11.89 -20.42
C ILE A 87 -4.57 12.69 -21.08
N LYS A 88 -4.15 13.83 -20.54
CA LYS A 88 -3.13 14.69 -21.19
C LYS A 88 -1.99 15.20 -20.33
N THR A 89 -1.97 14.87 -19.04
CA THR A 89 -0.91 15.33 -18.13
C THR A 89 -0.15 14.13 -17.62
N PHE A 90 1.15 14.06 -17.90
CA PHE A 90 2.03 13.03 -17.38
C PHE A 90 1.84 12.94 -15.85
N GLY A 91 1.37 11.81 -15.34
CA GLY A 91 1.18 11.65 -13.89
C GLY A 91 2.48 11.28 -13.25
N TRP A 92 3.16 12.37 -12.99
CA TRP A 92 4.19 12.45 -12.01
C TRP A 92 3.65 13.30 -10.86
N THR A 93 4.16 13.05 -9.67
CA THR A 93 3.93 13.87 -8.48
C THR A 93 5.27 14.32 -7.95
N ASN A 94 5.33 15.45 -7.26
CA ASN A 94 6.52 15.88 -6.53
C ASN A 94 6.62 15.24 -5.12
N ASN A 95 5.70 14.33 -4.79
CA ASN A 95 5.57 13.67 -3.49
C ASN A 95 5.77 12.15 -3.64
N ALA A 96 6.87 11.62 -3.10
CA ALA A 96 7.24 10.22 -3.17
C ALA A 96 6.31 9.33 -2.35
N LEU A 97 5.78 9.79 -1.21
CA LEU A 97 4.76 9.05 -0.46
C LEU A 97 3.51 8.84 -1.30
N GLN A 98 3.05 9.87 -2.01
CA GLN A 98 1.90 9.77 -2.90
C GLN A 98 2.18 8.79 -4.05
N SER A 99 3.38 8.81 -4.62
CA SER A 99 3.81 7.82 -5.61
C SER A 99 3.77 6.40 -5.05
N PHE A 100 4.29 6.19 -3.84
CA PHE A 100 4.29 4.89 -3.17
C PHE A 100 2.85 4.39 -2.89
N ILE A 101 1.98 5.24 -2.36
CA ILE A 101 0.57 4.92 -2.12
C ILE A 101 -0.13 4.59 -3.44
N SER A 102 0.12 5.36 -4.51
CA SER A 102 -0.46 5.07 -5.83
C SER A 102 -0.03 3.71 -6.37
N ALA A 103 1.19 3.24 -6.05
CA ALA A 103 1.65 1.91 -6.42
C ALA A 103 0.87 0.81 -5.68
N ILE A 104 0.59 1.00 -4.39
CA ILE A 104 -0.27 0.12 -3.61
C ILE A 104 -1.68 0.07 -4.23
N GLU A 105 -2.25 1.23 -4.54
CA GLU A 105 -3.59 1.38 -5.12
C GLU A 105 -3.71 0.77 -6.52
N SER A 106 -2.66 0.87 -7.33
CA SER A 106 -2.62 0.24 -8.66
C SER A 106 -2.70 -1.29 -8.60
N ASN A 107 -2.34 -1.89 -7.46
CA ASN A 107 -2.46 -3.32 -7.19
C ASN A 107 -3.78 -3.71 -6.50
N GLY A 108 -4.72 -2.77 -6.35
CA GLY A 108 -6.02 -3.01 -5.73
C GLY A 108 -5.98 -3.11 -4.20
N TRP A 109 -4.94 -2.57 -3.57
CA TRP A 109 -4.78 -2.42 -2.12
C TRP A 109 -4.92 -0.94 -1.72
N TYR A 110 -5.05 -0.67 -0.44
CA TYR A 110 -5.15 0.69 0.09
C TYR A 110 -4.20 0.89 1.25
N TRP A 111 -3.82 2.15 1.50
CA TRP A 111 -2.95 2.52 2.61
C TRP A 111 -3.71 3.43 3.58
N GLU A 112 -3.68 3.10 4.87
CA GLU A 112 -4.28 3.86 5.97
C GLU A 112 -5.82 3.87 5.99
N GLU A 113 -6.45 4.32 4.92
CA GLU A 113 -7.90 4.49 4.85
C GLU A 113 -8.57 3.60 3.80
N ASN A 114 -9.75 3.11 4.13
CA ASN A 114 -10.64 2.46 3.18
C ASN A 114 -11.34 3.54 2.33
N PRO A 115 -11.24 3.51 0.98
CA PRO A 115 -11.86 4.53 0.14
C PRO A 115 -13.39 4.45 0.14
N PHE A 116 -13.97 3.34 0.58
CA PHE A 116 -15.40 3.18 0.72
C PHE A 116 -15.83 3.61 2.12
N LYS A 117 -16.90 4.41 2.20
CA LYS A 117 -17.50 4.75 3.49
C LYS A 117 -18.23 3.54 4.04
N LYS A 118 -18.01 3.26 5.33
CA LYS A 118 -18.82 2.32 6.09
C LYS A 118 -20.24 2.88 6.19
N GLU A 119 -21.16 2.42 5.33
CA GLU A 119 -22.57 2.79 5.46
C GLU A 119 -23.19 2.01 6.63
N LEU A 120 -23.83 2.74 7.54
CA LEU A 120 -24.63 2.16 8.62
C LEU A 120 -26.01 1.83 8.04
N ASP A 121 -26.37 0.55 8.05
CA ASP A 121 -27.63 -0.04 7.55
C ASP A 121 -28.85 0.87 7.74
N ARG A 122 -29.22 1.62 6.70
CA ARG A 122 -30.55 2.23 6.58
C ARG A 122 -30.99 2.23 5.13
N CYS A 123 -31.85 1.27 4.78
CA CYS A 123 -32.74 1.43 3.63
C CYS A 123 -33.51 2.73 3.79
N ASN A 124 -33.50 3.57 2.76
CA ASN A 124 -34.34 4.74 2.66
C ASN A 124 -35.09 4.70 1.32
N GLU A 125 -35.96 5.68 1.11
CA GLU A 125 -36.80 5.78 -0.10
C GLU A 125 -36.00 5.82 -1.42
N TYR A 126 -34.69 6.06 -1.35
CA TYR A 126 -33.78 6.25 -2.49
C TYR A 126 -32.71 5.16 -2.62
N THR A 127 -32.64 4.19 -1.70
CA THR A 127 -31.58 3.17 -1.67
C THR A 127 -32.17 1.79 -1.45
N ASP A 128 -32.13 0.95 -2.48
CA ASP A 128 -32.63 -0.42 -2.41
C ASP A 128 -31.65 -1.38 -1.70
N MET A 129 -32.17 -2.54 -1.30
CA MET A 129 -31.41 -3.57 -0.58
C MET A 129 -30.23 -4.11 -1.41
N PHE A 130 -30.35 -4.16 -2.74
CA PHE A 130 -29.27 -4.62 -3.63
C PHE A 130 -28.09 -3.66 -3.66
N THR A 131 -28.37 -2.36 -3.67
CA THR A 131 -27.38 -1.29 -3.63
C THR A 131 -26.63 -1.30 -2.31
N ILE A 132 -27.35 -1.47 -1.20
CA ILE A 132 -26.75 -1.61 0.14
C ILE A 132 -25.84 -2.85 0.18
N ALA A 133 -26.36 -4.02 -0.23
CA ALA A 133 -25.57 -5.25 -0.24
C ALA A 133 -24.29 -5.14 -1.10
N LYS A 134 -24.37 -4.48 -2.26
CA LYS A 134 -23.20 -4.22 -3.11
C LYS A 134 -22.19 -3.29 -2.44
N ARG A 135 -22.65 -2.21 -1.80
CA ARG A 135 -21.77 -1.25 -1.09
C ARG A 135 -21.10 -1.90 0.12
N THR A 136 -21.85 -2.65 0.93
CA THR A 136 -21.32 -3.41 2.06
C THR A 136 -20.25 -4.39 1.61
N ARG A 137 -20.52 -5.15 0.54
CA ARG A 137 -19.53 -6.07 -0.03
C ARG A 137 -18.26 -5.35 -0.50
N ASN A 138 -18.40 -4.22 -1.19
CA ASN A 138 -17.25 -3.43 -1.63
C ASN A 138 -16.43 -2.91 -0.44
N TYR A 139 -17.11 -2.42 0.61
CA TYR A 139 -16.47 -1.96 1.84
C TYR A 139 -15.72 -3.09 2.57
N GLU A 140 -16.33 -4.26 2.71
CA GLU A 140 -15.70 -5.42 3.34
C GLU A 140 -14.50 -5.92 2.52
N GLU A 141 -14.62 -5.96 1.19
CA GLU A 141 -13.53 -6.35 0.30
C GLU A 141 -12.37 -5.35 0.38
N SER A 142 -12.65 -4.05 0.34
CA SER A 142 -11.61 -3.03 0.45
C SER A 142 -10.97 -3.02 1.84
N GLU A 143 -11.75 -3.19 2.91
CA GLU A 143 -11.23 -3.24 4.28
C GLU A 143 -10.23 -4.41 4.44
N SER A 144 -10.52 -5.55 3.79
CA SER A 144 -9.59 -6.69 3.78
C SER A 144 -8.28 -6.41 3.05
N ARG A 145 -8.25 -5.38 2.18
CA ARG A 145 -7.08 -4.95 1.39
C ARG A 145 -6.58 -3.56 1.79
N THR A 146 -7.06 -2.99 2.89
CA THR A 146 -6.53 -1.74 3.45
C THR A 146 -5.46 -2.09 4.48
N PHE A 147 -4.25 -1.59 4.25
CA PHE A 147 -3.15 -1.70 5.18
C PHE A 147 -3.29 -0.73 6.35
N ASN A 148 -3.02 -1.20 7.55
CA ASN A 148 -2.81 -0.33 8.72
C ASN A 148 -1.31 -0.01 8.89
N PRO A 149 -0.86 1.24 8.65
CA PRO A 149 0.55 1.61 8.71
C PRO A 149 1.25 1.29 10.04
N GLU A 150 0.54 1.42 11.17
CA GLU A 150 1.05 1.11 12.52
C GLU A 150 1.42 -0.36 12.71
N LYS A 151 0.87 -1.25 11.87
CA LYS A 151 1.11 -2.70 11.92
C LYS A 151 1.90 -3.19 10.70
N CYS A 152 2.27 -2.28 9.80
CA CYS A 152 2.99 -2.62 8.59
C CYS A 152 4.50 -2.61 8.81
N ILE A 153 5.18 -3.53 8.12
CA ILE A 153 6.63 -3.54 8.00
C ILE A 153 6.97 -3.67 6.52
N ILE A 154 7.94 -2.87 6.07
CA ILE A 154 8.36 -2.80 4.67
C ILE A 154 9.77 -3.39 4.56
N PHE A 155 9.90 -4.36 3.66
CA PHE A 155 11.15 -5.04 3.36
C PHE A 155 11.55 -4.83 1.91
N GLU A 156 12.85 -4.86 1.65
CA GLU A 156 13.42 -5.12 0.33
C GLU A 156 13.63 -6.63 0.17
N ILE A 157 13.23 -7.16 -0.98
CA ILE A 157 13.51 -8.54 -1.41
C ILE A 157 14.84 -8.51 -2.16
N VAL A 158 15.85 -9.21 -1.63
CA VAL A 158 17.24 -9.27 -2.15
C VAL A 158 17.44 -10.50 -3.04
#